data_AF-A0A0B4H1S0-F1
#
_entry.id   AF-A0A0B4H1S0-F1
#
_cell.length_a   1.000
_cell.length_b   1.000
_cell.length_c   1.000
_cell.angle_alpha   90.00
_cell.angle_beta   90.00
_cell.angle_gamma   90.00
#
_symmetry.space_group_name_H-M   'P 1'
#
loop_
_entity.id
_entity.type
_entity.pdbx_description
1 polymer ?
#
loop_
_entity_poly.entity_id
_entity_poly.type
_entity_poly.pdbx_seq_one_letter_code
_entity_poly.pdbx_strand_id
1 'polypeptide(L)'
;MLAIKYHHLRALIYRPYLCHPLLMHLGDPAATISQLDWPLIRANERACIMEARETARLLHGISSKEDLVHDFPWWQMISCLVCASSILLVSSMFAEESLELSPELDTVGLSDDAETCLKVFDALSKNSPGARIARNRAGKTALGSSASRTLHVKLQGD
;
A
#
# COMPACT_ATOMS: atom_id res chain seq x y z
N MET A 1 15.72 -10.99 -4.71
CA MET A 1 15.98 -9.59 -4.30
C MET A 1 15.89 -8.57 -5.45
N LEU A 2 16.50 -8.81 -6.62
CA LEU A 2 16.41 -7.87 -7.75
C LEU A 2 14.94 -7.60 -8.17
N ALA A 3 14.11 -8.64 -8.19
CA ALA A 3 12.68 -8.53 -8.47
C ALA A 3 11.96 -7.57 -7.49
N ILE A 4 12.22 -7.69 -6.18
CA ILE A 4 11.65 -6.79 -5.16
C ILE A 4 12.05 -5.33 -5.44
N LYS A 5 13.32 -5.07 -5.77
CA LYS A 5 13.80 -3.72 -6.09
C LYS A 5 13.20 -3.18 -7.39
N TYR A 6 13.03 -4.05 -8.39
CA TYR A 6 12.39 -3.71 -9.66
C TYR A 6 10.94 -3.24 -9.44
N HIS A 7 10.14 -4.04 -8.72
CA HIS A 7 8.78 -3.68 -8.39
C HIS A 7 8.71 -2.45 -7.48
N HIS A 8 9.63 -2.31 -6.51
CA HIS A 8 9.71 -1.12 -5.68
C HIS A 8 9.98 0.16 -6.50
N LEU A 9 10.92 0.12 -7.45
CA LEU A 9 11.20 1.28 -8.31
C LEU A 9 9.99 1.66 -9.16
N ARG A 10 9.32 0.67 -9.76
CA ARG A 10 8.11 0.91 -10.56
C ARG A 10 6.99 1.48 -9.70
N ALA A 11 6.77 0.92 -8.50
CA ALA A 11 5.81 1.46 -7.54
C ALA A 11 6.11 2.93 -7.19
N LEU A 12 7.38 3.31 -7.01
CA LEU A 12 7.76 4.70 -6.75
C LEU A 12 7.48 5.64 -7.95
N ILE A 13 7.72 5.19 -9.18
CA ILE A 13 7.44 5.95 -10.41
C ILE A 13 5.94 6.26 -10.51
N TYR A 14 5.08 5.28 -10.21
CA TYR A 14 3.63 5.42 -10.34
C TYR A 14 2.94 5.97 -9.09
N ARG A 15 3.65 6.07 -7.96
CA ARG A 15 3.08 6.54 -6.67
C ARG A 15 2.38 7.90 -6.73
N PRO A 16 2.80 8.90 -7.52
CA PRO A 16 2.10 10.18 -7.63
C PRO A 16 0.65 10.06 -8.16
N TYR A 17 0.32 8.98 -8.85
CA TYR A 17 -1.01 8.72 -9.39
C TYR A 17 -1.94 7.99 -8.40
N LEU A 18 -1.39 7.49 -7.29
CA LEU A 18 -2.17 6.80 -6.26
C LEU A 18 -3.19 7.75 -5.63
N CYS A 19 -4.48 7.42 -5.71
CA CYS A 19 -5.59 8.23 -5.23
C CYS A 19 -5.61 9.66 -5.81
N HIS A 20 -4.98 9.87 -6.96
CA HIS A 20 -4.89 11.18 -7.61
C HIS A 20 -6.26 11.80 -7.95
N PRO A 21 -7.26 11.04 -8.44
CA PRO A 21 -8.60 11.58 -8.65
C PRO A 21 -9.24 12.11 -7.37
N LEU A 22 -9.07 11.40 -6.26
CA LEU A 22 -9.61 11.78 -4.96
C LEU A 22 -8.94 13.05 -4.40
N LEU A 23 -7.61 13.10 -4.49
CA LEU A 23 -6.83 14.26 -4.04
C LEU A 23 -7.12 15.53 -4.86
N MET A 24 -7.36 15.38 -6.17
CA MET A 24 -7.77 16.50 -7.02
C MET A 24 -9.19 16.97 -6.70
N HIS A 25 -10.13 16.04 -6.43
CA HIS A 25 -11.50 16.40 -6.06
C HIS A 25 -11.60 17.15 -4.72
N LEU A 26 -10.71 16.83 -3.76
CA LEU A 26 -10.59 17.52 -2.47
C LEU A 26 -9.97 18.93 -2.57
N GLY A 27 -9.14 19.18 -3.58
CA GLY A 27 -8.36 20.42 -3.72
C GLY A 27 -9.16 21.58 -4.33
N ASP A 28 -9.91 21.31 -5.40
CA ASP A 28 -10.83 22.27 -6.03
C ASP A 28 -11.77 21.52 -6.99
N PRO A 29 -13.07 21.35 -6.66
CA PRO A 29 -14.02 20.66 -7.54
C PRO A 29 -14.26 21.38 -8.88
N ALA A 30 -13.78 22.61 -9.04
CA ALA A 30 -13.84 23.38 -10.29
C ALA A 30 -12.49 23.45 -11.05
N ALA A 31 -11.38 22.96 -10.47
CA ALA A 31 -10.06 22.98 -11.10
C ALA A 31 -9.98 21.98 -12.26
N THR A 32 -10.26 22.49 -13.45
CA THR A 32 -9.77 22.02 -14.76
C THR A 32 -9.72 20.50 -14.96
N ILE A 33 -10.89 19.87 -14.89
CA ILE A 33 -11.15 18.48 -15.33
C ILE A 33 -10.86 18.30 -16.84
N SER A 34 -10.71 19.40 -17.60
CA SER A 34 -10.73 19.45 -19.06
C SER A 34 -9.41 19.08 -19.78
N GLN A 35 -8.25 19.05 -19.11
CA GLN A 35 -6.96 18.73 -19.75
C GLN A 35 -6.28 17.46 -19.25
N LEU A 36 -6.90 16.75 -18.32
CA LEU A 36 -6.27 15.62 -17.65
C LEU A 36 -6.67 14.29 -18.32
N ASP A 37 -5.69 13.52 -18.79
CA ASP A 37 -5.92 12.18 -19.36
C ASP A 37 -6.24 11.18 -18.23
N TRP A 38 -7.51 11.20 -17.80
CA TRP A 38 -8.04 10.35 -16.73
C TRP A 38 -7.83 8.84 -16.99
N PRO A 39 -8.02 8.32 -18.22
CA PRO A 39 -7.63 6.95 -18.56
C PRO A 39 -6.17 6.63 -18.24
N LEU A 40 -5.22 7.50 -18.64
CA LEU A 40 -3.80 7.31 -18.36
C LEU A 40 -3.50 7.35 -16.86
N ILE A 41 -4.12 8.28 -16.12
CA ILE A 41 -3.95 8.37 -14.66
C ILE A 41 -4.44 7.12 -13.96
N ARG A 42 -5.62 6.61 -14.32
CA ARG A 42 -6.15 5.35 -13.76
C ARG A 42 -5.28 4.15 -14.11
N ALA A 43 -4.74 4.10 -15.33
CA ALA A 43 -3.81 3.06 -15.73
C ALA A 43 -2.52 3.10 -14.89
N ASN A 44 -1.98 4.28 -14.62
CA ASN A 44 -0.80 4.46 -13.77
C ASN A 44 -1.09 4.16 -12.29
N GLU A 45 -2.25 4.56 -11.78
CA GLU A 45 -2.70 4.17 -10.44
C GLU A 45 -2.76 2.65 -10.29
N ARG A 46 -3.41 1.97 -11.24
CA ARG A 46 -3.48 0.50 -11.27
C ARG A 46 -2.09 -0.13 -11.35
N ALA A 47 -1.21 0.42 -12.18
CA ALA A 47 0.19 -0.04 -12.24
C ALA A 47 0.86 0.06 -10.86
N CYS A 48 0.75 1.20 -10.18
CA CYS A 48 1.28 1.38 -8.81
C CYS A 48 0.83 0.26 -7.86
N ILE A 49 -0.46 -0.05 -7.86
CA ILE A 49 -1.07 -1.07 -6.99
C ILE A 49 -0.53 -2.45 -7.35
N MET A 50 -0.51 -2.80 -8.64
CA MET A 50 -0.04 -4.11 -9.10
C MET A 50 1.44 -4.35 -8.76
N GLU A 51 2.29 -3.33 -8.88
CA GLU A 51 3.71 -3.46 -8.48
C GLU A 51 3.87 -3.69 -6.97
N ALA A 52 3.02 -3.06 -6.16
CA ALA A 52 2.99 -3.30 -4.71
C ALA A 52 2.51 -4.73 -4.38
N ARG A 53 1.50 -5.24 -5.10
CA ARG A 53 1.03 -6.64 -4.97
C ARG A 53 2.12 -7.64 -5.35
N GLU A 54 2.89 -7.37 -6.40
CA GLU A 54 3.97 -8.26 -6.83
C GLU A 54 5.10 -8.31 -5.82
N THR A 55 5.35 -7.19 -5.14
CA THR A 55 6.22 -7.17 -3.97
C THR A 55 5.69 -8.11 -2.88
N ALA A 56 4.39 -8.08 -2.55
CA ALA A 56 3.78 -8.97 -1.56
C ALA A 56 3.86 -10.45 -1.96
N ARG A 57 3.56 -10.78 -3.22
CA ARG A 57 3.62 -12.16 -3.75
C ARG A 57 5.01 -12.76 -3.68
N LEU A 58 6.04 -11.97 -3.99
CA LEU A 58 7.43 -12.41 -3.85
C LEU A 58 7.81 -12.74 -2.41
N LEU A 59 7.09 -12.18 -1.43
CA LEU A 59 7.33 -12.41 -0.01
C LEU A 59 6.55 -13.61 0.54
N HIS A 60 5.43 -14.00 -0.08
CA HIS A 60 4.68 -15.21 0.29
C HIS A 60 5.56 -16.49 0.22
N GLY A 61 6.55 -16.50 -0.67
CA GLY A 61 7.49 -17.62 -0.81
C GLY A 61 8.60 -17.67 0.25
N ILE A 62 8.68 -16.71 1.17
CA ILE A 62 9.74 -16.63 2.18
C ILE A 62 9.26 -17.35 3.45
N SER A 63 9.51 -18.66 3.52
CA SER A 63 8.99 -19.52 4.60
C SER A 63 9.75 -19.39 5.93
N SER A 64 10.96 -18.84 5.93
CA SER A 64 11.87 -18.80 7.09
C SER A 64 12.36 -17.38 7.39
N LYS A 65 12.28 -16.97 8.67
CA LYS A 65 12.81 -15.69 9.15
C LYS A 65 14.34 -15.68 9.17
N GLU A 66 14.97 -16.84 9.27
CA GLU A 66 16.43 -16.98 9.30
C GLU A 66 17.03 -16.71 7.91
N ASP A 67 16.41 -17.24 6.86
CA ASP A 67 16.81 -17.00 5.46
C ASP A 67 16.75 -15.50 5.13
N LEU A 68 15.75 -14.81 5.67
CA LEU A 68 15.54 -13.39 5.42
C LEU A 68 16.60 -12.48 6.05
N VAL A 69 17.17 -12.90 7.19
CA VAL A 69 18.13 -12.11 7.97
C VAL A 69 19.57 -12.45 7.59
N HIS A 70 19.84 -13.71 7.24
CA HIS A 70 21.18 -14.20 6.93
C HIS A 70 21.55 -14.07 5.46
N ASP A 71 20.61 -14.24 4.52
CA ASP A 71 20.94 -14.24 3.09
C ASP A 71 20.81 -12.86 2.42
N PHE A 72 20.23 -11.88 3.13
CA PHE A 72 19.85 -10.60 2.51
C PHE A 72 20.23 -9.37 3.32
N PRO A 73 20.58 -8.24 2.66
CA PRO A 73 20.62 -6.92 3.26
C PRO A 73 19.20 -6.47 3.66
N TRP A 74 18.66 -7.06 4.72
CA TRP A 74 17.31 -6.86 5.23
C TRP A 74 16.99 -5.38 5.52
N TRP A 75 18.01 -4.59 5.85
CA TRP A 75 17.92 -3.14 5.97
C TRP A 75 17.38 -2.45 4.71
N GLN A 76 17.76 -2.92 3.52
CA GLN A 76 17.31 -2.37 2.24
C GLN A 76 15.90 -2.85 1.87
N MET A 77 15.42 -3.92 2.49
CA MET A 77 14.06 -4.41 2.25
C MET A 77 13.01 -3.59 2.99
N ILE A 78 13.38 -2.97 4.11
CA ILE A 78 12.47 -2.14 4.93
C ILE A 78 11.79 -1.07 4.08
N SER A 79 12.52 -0.33 3.25
CA SER A 79 11.92 0.73 2.42
C SER A 79 10.94 0.16 1.39
N CYS A 80 11.27 -0.99 0.81
CA CYS A 80 10.41 -1.69 -0.14
C CYS A 80 9.10 -2.15 0.53
N LEU A 81 9.20 -2.75 1.73
CA LEU A 81 8.07 -3.25 2.50
C LEU A 81 7.16 -2.13 2.99
N VAL A 82 7.73 -1.04 3.52
CA VAL A 82 6.95 0.13 3.95
C VAL A 82 6.25 0.76 2.76
N CYS A 83 6.93 0.87 1.61
CA CYS A 83 6.35 1.42 0.39
C CYS A 83 5.15 0.56 -0.08
N ALA A 84 5.36 -0.73 -0.29
CA ALA A 84 4.31 -1.65 -0.75
C ALA A 84 3.12 -1.70 0.23
N SER A 85 3.39 -1.85 1.53
CA SER A 85 2.34 -1.86 2.57
C SER A 85 1.54 -0.55 2.55
N SER A 86 2.19 0.60 2.40
CA SER A 86 1.49 1.90 2.38
C SER A 86 0.57 2.05 1.16
N ILE A 87 1.02 1.57 -0.01
CA ILE A 87 0.23 1.61 -1.24
C ILE A 87 -0.99 0.71 -1.08
N LEU A 88 -0.79 -0.55 -0.69
CA LEU A 88 -1.87 -1.53 -0.55
C LEU A 88 -2.91 -1.11 0.50
N LEU A 89 -2.47 -0.57 1.64
CA LEU A 89 -3.38 -0.06 2.67
C LEU A 89 -4.20 1.13 2.17
N VAL A 90 -3.56 2.13 1.56
CA VAL A 90 -4.25 3.30 1.01
C VAL A 90 -5.25 2.87 -0.07
N SER A 91 -4.82 2.01 -1.00
CA SER A 91 -5.72 1.46 -2.03
C SER A 91 -6.89 0.70 -1.44
N SER A 92 -6.69 -0.10 -0.39
CA SER A 92 -7.79 -0.81 0.27
C SER A 92 -8.79 0.13 0.95
N MET A 93 -8.33 1.27 1.46
CA MET A 93 -9.21 2.26 2.12
C MET A 93 -10.07 3.04 1.13
N PHE A 94 -9.55 3.31 -0.07
CA PHE A 94 -10.26 4.06 -1.11
C PHE A 94 -10.90 3.17 -2.17
N ALA A 95 -10.86 1.85 -2.00
CA ALA A 95 -11.40 0.93 -2.99
C ALA A 95 -12.92 1.04 -3.14
N GLU A 96 -13.65 1.36 -2.07
CA GLU A 96 -15.11 1.60 -2.13
C GLU A 96 -15.45 2.85 -2.96
N GLU A 97 -14.64 3.90 -2.85
CA GLU A 97 -14.81 5.16 -3.61
C GLU A 97 -14.29 5.04 -5.06
N SER A 98 -13.34 4.13 -5.31
CA SER A 98 -12.80 3.80 -6.62
C SER A 98 -13.64 2.74 -7.38
N LEU A 99 -14.52 2.02 -6.68
CA LEU A 99 -15.34 0.92 -7.23
C LEU A 99 -16.37 1.39 -8.27
N GLU A 100 -16.80 2.65 -8.20
CA GLU A 100 -17.62 3.26 -9.27
C GLU A 100 -16.83 3.52 -10.57
N LEU A 101 -15.49 3.49 -10.51
CA LEU A 101 -14.59 3.84 -11.62
C LEU A 101 -13.76 2.65 -12.14
N SER A 102 -13.62 1.56 -11.38
CA SER A 102 -12.83 0.39 -11.78
C SER A 102 -13.16 -0.89 -10.97
N PRO A 103 -14.10 -1.75 -11.40
CA PRO A 103 -14.58 -2.92 -10.65
C PRO A 103 -13.60 -4.10 -10.54
N GLU A 104 -12.37 -3.98 -11.03
CA GLU A 104 -11.38 -5.09 -11.08
C GLU A 104 -10.47 -5.19 -9.85
N LEU A 105 -10.58 -4.27 -8.88
CA LEU A 105 -9.69 -4.25 -7.72
C LEU A 105 -10.26 -5.09 -6.56
N ASP A 106 -9.75 -6.32 -6.39
CA ASP A 106 -10.08 -7.19 -5.27
C ASP A 106 -9.56 -6.61 -3.94
N THR A 107 -10.47 -5.99 -3.18
CA THR A 107 -10.19 -5.28 -1.92
C THR A 107 -9.69 -6.21 -0.82
N VAL A 108 -10.20 -7.45 -0.78
CA VAL A 108 -9.79 -8.48 0.17
C VAL A 108 -8.35 -8.89 -0.12
N GLY A 109 -8.04 -9.17 -1.38
CA GLY A 109 -6.67 -9.50 -1.81
C GLY A 109 -5.64 -8.41 -1.53
N LEU A 110 -6.03 -7.12 -1.57
CA LEU A 110 -5.13 -6.01 -1.21
C LEU A 110 -4.79 -5.98 0.29
N SER A 111 -5.79 -6.23 1.14
CA SER A 111 -5.60 -6.28 2.59
C SER A 111 -4.68 -7.43 2.97
N ASP A 112 -4.87 -8.60 2.36
CA ASP A 112 -4.03 -9.78 2.60
C ASP A 112 -2.58 -9.54 2.16
N ASP A 113 -2.39 -8.97 0.96
CA ASP A 113 -1.06 -8.61 0.44
C ASP A 113 -0.35 -7.57 1.34
N ALA A 114 -1.09 -6.61 1.89
CA ALA A 114 -0.58 -5.63 2.85
C ALA A 114 -0.16 -6.29 4.16
N GLU A 115 -0.98 -7.22 4.67
CA GLU A 115 -0.69 -7.96 5.90
C GLU A 115 0.58 -8.81 5.75
N THR A 116 0.76 -9.48 4.60
CA THR A 116 1.99 -10.21 4.28
C THR A 116 3.22 -9.30 4.36
N CYS A 117 3.17 -8.12 3.72
CA CYS A 117 4.27 -7.15 3.77
C CYS A 117 4.58 -6.68 5.21
N LEU A 118 3.54 -6.44 6.01
CA LEU A 118 3.68 -6.00 7.41
C LEU A 118 4.22 -7.11 8.32
N LYS A 119 3.82 -8.38 8.13
CA LYS A 119 4.36 -9.54 8.88
C LYS A 119 5.85 -9.70 8.65
N VAL A 120 6.28 -9.61 7.40
CA VAL A 120 7.70 -9.65 7.01
C VAL A 120 8.45 -8.45 7.59
N PHE A 121 7.85 -7.26 7.52
CA PHE A 121 8.43 -6.06 8.09
C PHE A 121 8.59 -6.16 9.62
N ASP A 122 7.60 -6.68 10.36
CA ASP A 122 7.72 -6.91 11.80
C ASP A 122 8.87 -7.87 12.11
N ALA A 123 8.99 -8.96 11.35
CA ALA A 123 10.06 -9.94 11.51
C ALA A 123 11.45 -9.30 11.34
N LEU A 124 11.63 -8.47 10.31
CA LEU A 124 12.89 -7.76 10.08
C LEU A 124 13.15 -6.64 11.09
N SER A 125 12.09 -6.00 11.58
CA SER A 125 12.21 -4.84 12.46
C SER A 125 12.84 -5.16 13.82
N LYS A 126 12.76 -6.43 14.26
CA LYS A 126 13.34 -6.91 15.52
C LYS A 126 14.86 -6.79 15.55
N ASN A 127 15.50 -6.75 14.38
CA ASN A 127 16.94 -6.62 14.23
C ASN A 127 17.42 -5.16 14.13
N SER A 128 16.50 -4.19 14.09
CA SER A 128 16.79 -2.77 13.86
C SER A 128 16.06 -1.82 14.83
N PRO A 129 16.78 -0.95 15.55
CA PRO A 129 16.16 0.11 16.32
C PRO A 129 15.28 1.06 15.48
N GLY A 130 15.71 1.42 14.26
CA GLY A 130 14.99 2.33 13.37
C GLY A 130 13.74 1.70 12.74
N ALA A 131 13.82 0.44 12.34
CA ALA A 131 12.68 -0.31 11.79
C ALA A 131 11.60 -0.52 12.86
N ARG A 132 12.01 -0.76 14.11
CA ARG A 132 11.09 -0.89 15.25
C ARG A 132 10.27 0.39 15.47
N ILE A 133 10.87 1.56 15.27
CA ILE A 133 10.17 2.85 15.36
C ILE A 133 9.16 3.01 14.20
N ALA A 134 9.57 2.69 12.97
CA ALA A 134 8.69 2.74 11.80
C ALA A 134 7.48 1.79 11.94
N ARG A 135 7.70 0.56 12.43
CA ARG A 135 6.63 -0.38 12.79
C ARG A 135 5.66 0.18 13.81
N ASN A 136 6.17 0.75 14.90
CA ASN A 136 5.32 1.30 15.94
C ASN A 136 4.43 2.45 15.44
N ARG A 137 4.87 3.19 14.41
CA ARG A 137 4.05 4.21 13.74
C ARG A 137 3.03 3.60 12.79
N ALA A 138 3.42 2.63 11.95
CA ALA A 138 2.53 1.94 11.01
C ALA A 138 1.40 1.15 11.70
N GLY A 139 1.70 0.48 12.83
CA GLY A 139 0.70 -0.25 13.62
C GLY A 139 -0.33 0.68 14.28
N LYS A 140 0.10 1.86 14.75
CA LYS A 140 -0.81 2.87 15.34
C LYS A 140 -1.78 3.45 14.31
N THR A 141 -1.34 3.67 13.07
CA THR A 141 -2.21 4.12 11.98
C THR A 141 -3.22 3.05 11.55
N ALA A 142 -2.83 1.77 11.53
CA ALA A 142 -3.75 0.67 11.23
C ALA A 142 -4.84 0.51 12.32
N LEU A 143 -4.46 0.62 13.61
CA LEU A 143 -5.39 0.59 14.74
C LEU A 143 -6.33 1.82 14.77
N GLY A 144 -5.83 3.01 14.44
CA GLY A 144 -6.66 4.22 14.31
C GLY A 144 -7.66 4.17 13.14
N SER A 145 -7.30 3.48 12.05
CA SER A 145 -8.18 3.22 10.90
C SER A 145 -9.34 2.27 11.27
N SER A 146 -9.07 1.23 12.08
CA SER A 146 -10.10 0.29 12.55
C SER A 146 -11.12 0.96 13.49
N ALA A 147 -10.65 1.89 14.34
CA ALA A 147 -11.53 2.70 15.19
C ALA A 147 -12.39 3.69 14.39
N SER A 148 -11.84 4.32 13.34
CA SER A 148 -12.60 5.23 12.46
C SER A 148 -13.66 4.51 11.63
N ARG A 149 -13.37 3.29 11.13
CA ARG A 149 -14.37 2.45 10.45
C ARG A 149 -15.54 2.05 11.35
N THR A 150 -15.28 1.81 12.64
CA THR A 150 -16.33 1.43 13.61
C THR A 150 -17.25 2.62 13.95
N LEU A 151 -16.72 3.84 13.95
CA LEU A 151 -17.49 5.06 14.16
C LEU A 151 -18.34 5.45 12.94
N HIS A 152 -17.83 5.25 11.72
CA HIS A 152 -18.57 5.60 10.49
C HIS A 152 -19.78 4.68 10.25
N VAL A 153 -19.67 3.39 10.57
CA VAL A 153 -20.81 2.43 10.48
C VAL A 153 -21.90 2.76 11.50
N LYS A 154 -21.55 3.39 12.63
CA LYS A 154 -22.51 3.70 13.70
C LYS A 154 -23.27 5.01 13.49
N LEU A 155 -22.79 5.89 12.61
CA LEU A 155 -23.41 7.17 12.28
C LEU A 155 -24.35 7.10 11.06
N GLN A 156 -24.36 5.98 10.33
CA GLN A 156 -25.19 5.77 9.13
C GLN A 156 -26.44 4.90 9.41
N GLY A 157 -26.67 4.51 10.67
CA GLY A 157 -27.70 3.56 11.08
C GLY A 157 -28.65 4.05 12.19
N ASP A 158 -28.71 5.36 12.44
CA ASP A 158 -29.69 6.02 13.31
C ASP A 158 -30.54 7.02 12.51
#